data_AF-A0AAU3D234-F1
#
_entry.id   AF-A0AAU3D234-F1
#
_cell.length_a   1.000
_cell.length_b   1.000
_cell.length_c   1.000
_cell.angle_alpha   90.00
_cell.angle_beta   90.00
_cell.angle_gamma   90.00
#
_symmetry.space_group_name_H-M   'P 1'
#
loop_
_entity.id
_entity.type
_entity.pdbx_description
1 polymer ?
#
loop_
_entity_poly.entity_id
_entity_poly.type
_entity_poly.pdbx_seq_one_letter_code
_entity_poly.pdbx_strand_id
1 'polypeptide(L)'
;MIHTDRIDHITAHGTGRLPRTIRLTDDGVISVHAGDGAWCSPRPRARMVHEGGLGTAPADYPGPYTALEVYVVAPVTVPADWAPYSDDDDPQAGLFCTVPAEMVRALVVEHGGEHVAQDTEDDMWKALAESFLPSRS
;
A
#
# COMPACT_ATOMS: atom_id res chain seq x y z
N MET A 1 2.33 -3.62 -23.09
CA MET A 1 2.20 -2.32 -22.38
C MET A 1 2.47 -2.65 -20.91
N ILE A 2 3.30 -1.87 -20.22
CA ILE A 2 3.57 -2.10 -18.80
C ILE A 2 2.43 -1.45 -18.01
N HIS A 3 1.75 -2.23 -17.17
CA HIS A 3 0.64 -1.75 -16.34
C HIS A 3 1.16 -1.28 -14.99
N THR A 4 0.74 -0.09 -14.57
CA THR A 4 1.05 0.52 -13.25
C THR A 4 -0.19 1.15 -12.62
N ASP A 5 -1.38 0.75 -13.09
CA ASP A 5 -2.64 1.43 -12.78
C ASP A 5 -2.96 1.40 -11.28
N ARG A 6 -2.65 0.28 -10.59
CA ARG A 6 -2.93 0.10 -9.16
C ARG A 6 -1.94 0.90 -8.30
N ILE A 7 -0.64 0.87 -8.59
CA ILE A 7 0.34 1.69 -7.86
C ILE A 7 0.12 3.18 -8.11
N ASP A 8 -0.25 3.57 -9.33
CA ASP A 8 -0.58 4.96 -9.67
C ASP A 8 -1.84 5.41 -8.91
N HIS A 9 -2.87 4.56 -8.84
CA HIS A 9 -4.07 4.82 -8.03
C HIS A 9 -3.76 4.96 -6.54
N ILE A 10 -2.98 4.03 -5.96
CA ILE A 10 -2.59 4.07 -4.54
C ILE A 10 -1.76 5.32 -4.25
N THR A 11 -0.87 5.71 -5.14
CA THR A 11 -0.06 6.92 -4.99
C THR A 11 -0.95 8.17 -5.04
N ALA A 12 -1.96 8.20 -5.90
CA ALA A 12 -2.87 9.33 -6.03
C ALA A 12 -3.90 9.43 -4.90
N HIS A 13 -4.37 8.30 -4.37
CA HIS A 13 -5.57 8.22 -3.53
C HIS A 13 -5.38 7.53 -2.17
N GLY A 14 -4.20 6.95 -1.95
CA GLY A 14 -3.93 6.08 -0.81
C GLY A 14 -4.62 4.72 -0.94
N THR A 15 -4.56 3.95 0.14
CA THR A 15 -5.23 2.65 0.28
C THR A 15 -6.43 2.70 1.24
N GLY A 16 -6.69 3.86 1.83
CA GLY A 16 -7.68 4.04 2.89
C GLY A 16 -7.13 3.60 4.24
N ARG A 17 -7.71 2.56 4.85
CA ARG A 17 -7.33 2.05 6.18
C ARG A 17 -6.68 0.66 6.16
N LEU A 18 -6.62 0.04 4.98
CA LEU A 18 -6.15 -1.32 4.83
C LEU A 18 -5.02 -1.34 3.81
N PRO A 19 -3.99 -2.19 4.00
CA PRO A 19 -3.00 -2.47 2.96
C PRO A 19 -3.67 -3.05 1.71
N ARG A 20 -3.04 -2.84 0.55
CA ARG A 20 -3.47 -3.37 -0.74
C ARG A 20 -2.35 -4.19 -1.34
N THR A 21 -2.68 -5.41 -1.73
CA THR A 21 -1.77 -6.27 -2.48
C THR A 21 -1.63 -5.79 -3.93
N ILE A 22 -0.43 -5.88 -4.48
CA ILE A 22 -0.11 -5.73 -5.90
C ILE A 22 0.61 -7.01 -6.33
N ARG A 23 0.00 -7.73 -7.29
CA ARG A 23 0.64 -8.86 -7.96
C ARG A 23 1.45 -8.35 -9.14
N LEU A 24 2.69 -8.79 -9.22
CA LEU A 24 3.62 -8.45 -10.30
C LEU A 24 3.52 -9.50 -11.41
N THR A 25 3.91 -9.13 -12.63
CA THR A 25 3.79 -10.01 -13.81
C THR A 25 4.61 -11.28 -13.69
N ASP A 26 5.69 -11.26 -12.92
CA ASP A 26 6.57 -12.40 -12.67
C ASP A 26 6.22 -13.21 -11.42
N ASP A 27 4.94 -13.20 -11.02
CA ASP A 27 4.38 -13.88 -9.85
C ASP A 27 4.86 -13.33 -8.48
N GLY A 28 5.65 -12.26 -8.47
CA GLY A 28 6.00 -11.51 -7.27
C GLY A 28 4.77 -10.86 -6.63
N VAL A 29 4.79 -10.69 -5.30
CA VAL A 29 3.69 -10.06 -4.55
C VAL A 29 4.23 -9.08 -3.52
N ILE A 30 3.77 -7.85 -3.60
CA ILE A 30 3.98 -6.81 -2.58
C ILE A 30 2.64 -6.37 -2.00
N SER A 31 2.64 -5.97 -0.74
CA SER A 31 1.53 -5.28 -0.07
C SER A 31 1.95 -3.86 0.21
N VAL A 32 1.10 -2.89 -0.12
CA VAL A 32 1.38 -1.47 -0.03
C VAL A 32 0.34 -0.81 0.87
N HIS A 33 0.76 0.14 1.70
CA HIS A 33 -0.13 0.85 2.62
C HIS A 33 0.17 2.36 2.60
N ALA A 34 -0.88 3.16 2.38
CA ALA A 34 -0.81 4.62 2.41
C ALA A 34 -2.13 5.20 2.93
N GLY A 35 -2.10 5.76 4.13
CA GLY A 35 -3.33 6.15 4.82
C GLY A 35 -3.16 6.26 6.33
N ASP A 36 -4.31 6.30 7.02
CA ASP A 36 -4.40 6.29 8.49
C ASP A 36 -3.71 5.03 9.05
N GLY A 37 -2.67 5.21 9.87
CA GLY A 37 -1.88 4.13 10.48
C GLY A 37 -0.59 3.76 9.75
N ALA A 38 -0.48 4.02 8.45
CA ALA A 38 0.68 3.64 7.64
C ALA A 38 1.93 4.52 7.89
N TRP A 39 3.13 3.96 7.69
CA TRP A 39 4.39 4.69 7.53
C TRP A 39 4.54 5.27 6.11
N CYS A 40 3.67 6.24 5.78
CA CYS A 40 3.62 6.91 4.48
C CYS A 40 3.94 8.42 4.58
N SER A 41 4.11 9.07 3.43
CA SER A 41 4.29 10.53 3.35
C SER A 41 3.43 11.13 2.23
N PRO A 42 2.71 12.24 2.47
CA PRO A 42 2.40 12.83 3.78
C PRO A 42 1.64 11.85 4.69
N ARG A 43 1.98 11.80 5.99
CA ARG A 43 1.34 10.87 6.93
C ARG A 43 0.05 11.46 7.48
N PRO A 44 -1.13 10.85 7.26
CA PRO A 44 -2.38 11.31 7.88
C PRO A 44 -2.31 11.21 9.40
N ARG A 45 -2.90 12.17 10.11
CA ARG A 45 -3.07 12.07 11.57
C ARG A 45 -3.97 10.89 11.91
N ALA A 46 -3.50 10.03 12.81
CA ALA A 46 -4.26 8.85 13.20
C ALA A 46 -5.56 9.24 13.89
N ARG A 47 -6.70 8.74 13.39
CA ARG A 47 -8.03 9.14 13.89
C ARG A 47 -8.35 8.58 15.28
N MET A 48 -7.66 7.51 15.68
CA MET A 48 -7.89 6.80 16.95
C MET A 48 -6.85 7.10 18.05
N VAL A 49 -5.83 7.90 17.76
CA VAL A 49 -4.88 8.34 18.79
C VAL A 49 -5.40 9.65 19.36
N HIS A 50 -6.04 9.58 20.54
CA HIS A 50 -6.44 10.75 21.30
C HIS A 50 -5.19 11.59 21.61
N GLU A 51 -5.11 12.76 20.96
CA GLU A 51 -4.04 13.76 21.07
C GLU A 51 -2.66 13.35 20.50
N GLY A 52 -2.25 14.04 19.42
CA GLY A 52 -0.83 14.09 19.03
C GLY A 52 -0.32 13.04 18.06
N GLY A 53 -1.18 12.34 17.30
CA GLY A 53 -0.73 11.39 16.28
C GLY A 53 0.36 11.97 15.36
N LEU A 54 1.39 11.18 15.06
CA LEU A 54 2.63 11.53 14.33
C LEU A 54 2.43 11.95 12.84
N GLY A 55 1.21 12.33 12.46
CA GLY A 55 0.85 12.70 11.09
C GLY A 55 1.04 14.18 10.79
N THR A 56 1.64 14.47 9.64
CA THR A 56 1.82 15.83 9.11
C THR A 56 0.64 16.30 8.25
N ALA A 57 -0.26 15.40 7.86
CA ALA A 57 -1.42 15.68 7.02
C ALA A 57 -2.76 15.49 7.78
N PRO A 58 -3.88 16.07 7.29
CA PRO A 58 -5.22 15.80 7.81
C PRO A 58 -5.54 14.30 7.88
N ALA A 59 -6.40 13.90 8.82
CA ALA A 59 -6.78 12.48 9.01
C ALA A 59 -7.50 11.87 7.78
N ASP A 60 -8.10 12.72 6.96
CA ASP A 60 -8.80 12.40 5.71
C ASP A 60 -8.00 12.82 4.47
N TYR A 61 -6.67 13.02 4.61
CA TYR A 61 -5.81 13.38 3.50
C TYR A 61 -5.96 12.37 2.35
N PRO A 62 -6.41 12.80 1.16
CA PRO A 62 -6.79 11.88 0.09
C PRO A 62 -5.60 11.47 -0.79
N GLY A 63 -4.37 11.87 -0.45
CA GLY A 63 -3.24 11.85 -1.39
C GLY A 63 -3.02 13.21 -2.09
N PRO A 64 -2.01 13.31 -2.96
CA PRO A 64 -1.09 12.24 -3.35
C PRO A 64 -0.07 11.90 -2.27
N TYR A 65 0.40 10.66 -2.26
CA TYR A 65 1.45 10.16 -1.39
C TYR A 65 2.77 10.12 -2.16
N THR A 66 3.85 10.58 -1.54
CA THR A 66 5.21 10.54 -2.10
C THR A 66 6.04 9.40 -1.50
N ALA A 67 5.61 8.80 -0.40
CA ALA A 67 6.21 7.60 0.18
C ALA A 67 5.16 6.67 0.77
N LEU A 68 5.44 5.36 0.75
CA LEU A 68 4.52 4.28 1.07
C LEU A 68 5.16 3.33 2.09
N GLU A 69 4.33 2.67 2.88
CA GLU A 69 4.74 1.48 3.64
C GLU A 69 4.59 0.27 2.73
N VAL A 70 5.62 -0.57 2.64
CA VAL A 70 5.66 -1.71 1.72
C VAL A 70 6.06 -2.97 2.46
N TYR A 71 5.31 -4.04 2.26
CA TYR A 71 5.60 -5.37 2.76
C TYR A 71 5.77 -6.35 1.61
N VAL A 72 6.90 -7.06 1.55
CA VAL A 72 7.19 -8.06 0.52
C VAL A 72 6.62 -9.42 0.96
N VAL A 73 5.62 -9.92 0.24
CA VAL A 73 4.84 -11.11 0.62
C VAL A 73 5.38 -12.38 -0.05
N ALA A 74 5.68 -12.31 -1.35
CA ALA A 74 6.21 -13.41 -2.15
C ALA A 74 7.61 -13.01 -2.68
N PRO A 75 8.40 -13.93 -3.26
CA PRO A 75 9.80 -13.65 -3.54
C PRO A 75 9.94 -12.52 -4.56
N VAL A 76 10.28 -11.34 -4.06
CA VAL A 76 10.59 -10.14 -4.82
C VAL A 76 11.96 -9.67 -4.34
N THR A 77 12.90 -9.54 -5.26
CA THR A 77 14.20 -8.94 -4.92
C THR A 77 14.00 -7.43 -4.84
N VAL A 78 14.11 -6.89 -3.63
CA VAL A 78 14.02 -5.43 -3.43
C VAL A 78 15.36 -4.75 -3.71
N PRO A 79 15.34 -3.48 -4.13
CA PRO A 79 16.54 -2.66 -4.25
C PRO A 79 17.31 -2.56 -2.93
N ALA A 80 18.64 -2.57 -2.99
CA ALA A 80 19.52 -2.56 -1.81
C ALA A 80 19.47 -1.26 -1.00
N ASP A 81 18.94 -0.19 -1.59
CA ASP A 81 18.75 1.12 -0.95
C ASP A 81 17.43 1.24 -0.19
N TRP A 82 16.56 0.22 -0.24
CA TRP A 82 15.41 0.12 0.66
C TRP A 82 15.88 -0.25 2.06
N ALA A 83 15.74 0.68 3.00
CA ALA A 83 16.04 0.41 4.40
C ALA A 83 14.91 -0.45 5.02
N PRO A 84 15.18 -1.69 5.45
CA PRO A 84 14.17 -2.51 6.11
C PRO A 84 13.76 -1.86 7.43
N TYR A 85 12.48 -1.97 7.78
CA TYR A 85 12.03 -1.63 9.12
C TYR A 85 12.57 -2.66 10.10
N SER A 86 13.23 -2.19 11.15
CA SER A 86 13.67 -3.01 12.26
C SER A 86 13.20 -2.32 13.53
N ASP A 87 12.23 -2.92 14.20
CA ASP A 87 11.99 -2.67 15.61
C ASP A 87 12.73 -3.76 16.38
N ASP A 88 13.52 -3.37 17.38
CA ASP A 88 14.35 -4.32 18.13
C ASP A 88 13.49 -5.36 18.88
N ASP A 89 12.22 -5.04 19.12
CA ASP A 89 11.27 -5.90 19.82
C ASP A 89 10.40 -6.79 18.88
N ASP A 90 10.29 -6.46 17.58
CA ASP A 90 9.51 -7.24 16.59
C ASP A 90 10.06 -7.01 15.15
N PRO A 91 11.09 -7.76 14.73
CA PRO A 91 11.62 -7.65 13.37
C PRO A 91 10.62 -8.23 12.37
N GLN A 92 9.82 -7.36 11.75
CA GLN A 92 8.93 -7.75 10.65
C GLN A 92 9.71 -7.89 9.35
N ALA A 93 10.25 -9.10 9.13
CA ALA A 93 10.96 -9.44 7.91
C ALA A 93 10.12 -9.10 6.66
N GLY A 94 10.70 -8.32 5.75
CA GLY A 94 10.05 -7.89 4.51
C GLY A 94 9.26 -6.59 4.60
N LEU A 95 9.17 -5.95 5.78
CA LEU A 95 8.57 -4.62 5.94
C LEU A 95 9.60 -3.51 5.66
N PHE A 96 9.19 -2.52 4.88
CA PHE A 96 9.96 -1.33 4.52
C PHE A 96 9.08 -0.09 4.77
N CYS A 97 9.55 0.80 5.65
CA CYS A 97 8.80 1.99 6.02
C CYS A 97 9.26 3.20 5.21
N THR A 98 8.31 4.03 4.76
CA THR A 98 8.59 5.29 4.04
C THR A 98 9.38 5.11 2.74
N VAL A 99 9.05 4.08 1.95
CA VAL A 99 9.65 3.85 0.63
C VAL A 99 9.13 4.89 -0.37
N PRO A 100 9.97 5.63 -1.11
CA PRO A 100 9.51 6.58 -2.12
C PRO A 100 8.58 5.91 -3.15
N ALA A 101 7.44 6.54 -3.44
CA ALA A 101 6.42 5.97 -4.32
C ALA A 101 6.98 5.69 -5.73
N GLU A 102 7.89 6.55 -6.21
CA GLU A 102 8.58 6.36 -7.48
C GLU A 102 9.46 5.11 -7.52
N MET A 103 10.06 4.71 -6.39
CA MET A 103 10.86 3.49 -6.30
C MET A 103 9.98 2.25 -6.28
N VAL A 104 8.83 2.29 -5.60
CA VAL A 104 7.85 1.19 -5.65
C VAL A 104 7.32 1.03 -7.08
N ARG A 105 7.03 2.14 -7.76
CA ARG A 105 6.63 2.13 -9.17
C ARG A 105 7.73 1.58 -10.08
N ALA A 106 8.99 1.95 -9.84
CA ALA A 106 10.13 1.41 -10.59
C ALA A 106 10.28 -0.10 -10.41
N LEU A 107 10.13 -0.60 -9.18
CA LEU A 107 10.11 -2.04 -8.88
C LEU A 107 8.99 -2.75 -9.67
N VAL A 108 7.76 -2.20 -9.65
CA VAL A 108 6.66 -2.75 -10.45
C VAL A 108 7.02 -2.84 -11.93
N VAL A 109 7.62 -1.79 -12.49
CA VAL A 109 8.06 -1.75 -13.90
C VAL A 109 9.17 -2.78 -14.18
N GLU A 110 10.14 -2.92 -13.28
CA GLU A 110 11.25 -3.88 -13.38
C GLU A 110 10.73 -5.34 -13.44
N HIS A 111 9.69 -5.63 -12.68
CA HIS A 111 8.99 -6.92 -12.67
C HIS A 111 7.98 -7.10 -13.83
N GLY A 112 8.07 -6.27 -14.88
CA GLY A 112 7.22 -6.37 -16.07
C GLY A 112 5.85 -5.69 -15.95
N GLY A 113 5.59 -5.00 -14.84
CA GLY A 113 4.33 -4.34 -14.52
C GLY A 113 3.42 -5.18 -13.63
N GLU A 114 2.24 -4.64 -13.38
CA GLU A 114 1.18 -5.30 -12.62
C GLU A 114 0.58 -6.46 -13.41
N HIS A 115 0.38 -7.59 -12.74
CA HIS A 115 -0.31 -8.74 -13.30
C HIS A 115 -1.77 -8.39 -13.66
N VAL A 116 -2.26 -8.86 -14.81
CA VAL A 116 -3.62 -8.54 -15.28
C VAL A 116 -4.73 -9.04 -14.35
N ALA A 117 -4.48 -10.15 -13.67
CA ALA A 117 -5.31 -10.61 -12.56
C ALA A 117 -4.69 -10.11 -11.26
N GLN A 118 -5.16 -8.96 -10.78
CA GLN A 118 -4.97 -8.57 -9.39
C GLN A 118 -5.93 -9.40 -8.52
N ASP A 119 -5.60 -9.61 -7.25
CA ASP A 119 -6.44 -10.43 -6.36
C ASP A 119 -7.91 -10.00 -6.41
N THR A 120 -8.77 -10.93 -6.83
CA THR A 120 -10.23 -10.78 -6.77
C THR A 120 -10.72 -10.87 -5.34
N GLU A 121 -9.88 -11.08 -4.32
CA GLU A 121 -10.32 -11.05 -2.92
C GLU A 121 -10.83 -9.67 -2.53
N ASP A 122 -10.24 -8.59 -3.03
CA ASP A 122 -10.79 -7.24 -2.85
C ASP A 122 -12.17 -7.11 -3.50
N ASP A 123 -12.36 -7.68 -4.70
CA ASP A 123 -13.65 -7.72 -5.39
C ASP A 123 -14.64 -8.68 -4.74
N MET A 124 -14.17 -9.76 -4.11
CA MET A 124 -14.98 -10.75 -3.40
C MET A 124 -15.43 -10.19 -2.06
N TRP A 125 -14.55 -9.54 -1.29
CA TRP A 125 -14.91 -8.85 -0.05
C TRP A 125 -15.77 -7.63 -0.32
N LYS A 126 -15.53 -6.91 -1.41
CA LYS A 126 -16.40 -5.81 -1.86
C LYS A 126 -17.77 -6.33 -2.30
N ALA A 127 -17.84 -7.36 -3.16
CA ALA A 127 -19.09 -8.01 -3.55
C ALA A 127 -19.84 -8.60 -2.36
N LEU A 128 -19.11 -9.16 -1.39
CA LEU A 128 -19.67 -9.69 -0.15
C LEU A 128 -20.19 -8.55 0.74
N ALA A 129 -19.44 -7.47 0.93
CA ALA A 129 -19.88 -6.30 1.69
C ALA A 129 -21.11 -5.63 1.06
N GLU A 130 -21.15 -5.53 -0.27
CA GLU A 130 -22.31 -5.04 -1.04
C GLU A 130 -23.51 -6.00 -0.92
N SER A 131 -23.29 -7.31 -0.81
CA SER A 131 -24.36 -8.30 -0.58
C SER A 131 -24.99 -8.21 0.83
N PHE A 132 -24.26 -7.69 1.81
CA PHE A 132 -24.72 -7.50 3.18
C PHE A 132 -25.28 -6.09 3.46
N LEU A 133 -25.12 -5.14 2.54
CA LEU A 133 -25.70 -3.79 2.60
C LEU A 133 -26.66 -3.60 1.43
N PRO A 134 -27.91 -4.12 1.50
CA PRO A 134 -28.89 -3.87 0.46
C PRO A 134 -29.07 -2.37 0.32
N SER A 135 -29.04 -1.91 -0.93
CA SER A 135 -29.29 -0.52 -1.32
C SER A 135 -30.48 0.00 -0.51
N ARG A 136 -30.27 1.04 0.29
CA ARG A 136 -31.39 1.77 0.88
C ARG A 136 -32.17 2.40 -0.27
N SER A 137 -33.20 1.67 -0.74
CA SER A 137 -34.29 2.16 -1.56
C SER A 137 -35.14 3.14 -0.78
#